data_AF-A0A9X1CKZ7-F1
#
_entry.id   AF-A0A9X1CKZ7-F1
#
_cell.length_a   1.000
_cell.length_b   1.000
_cell.length_c   1.000
_cell.angle_alpha   90.00
_cell.angle_beta   90.00
_cell.angle_gamma   90.00
#
_symmetry.space_group_name_H-M   'P 1'
#
loop_
_entity.id
_entity.type
_entity.pdbx_description
1 polymer ?
#
loop_
_entity_poly.entity_id
_entity_poly.type
_entity_poly.pdbx_seq_one_letter_code
_entity_poly.pdbx_strand_id
1 'polypeptide(L)'
;MDFKEMQSSMKKAVSLAKEMEGDWQARMKLAFRSIQVEHYMQQPISKEIVEKLLLHGVSYRRISKNFDISRKGINSIMAFDNE
;
A
#
# COMPACT_ATOMS: atom_id res chain seq x y z
N MET A 1 -9.83 -0.02 -5.37
CA MET A 1 -9.15 -0.22 -6.66
C MET A 1 -10.18 -0.80 -7.62
N ASP A 2 -10.51 -0.07 -8.67
CA ASP A 2 -11.44 -0.53 -9.69
C ASP A 2 -10.74 -1.45 -10.73
N PHE A 3 -11.50 -1.97 -11.68
CA PHE A 3 -10.97 -2.89 -12.69
C PHE A 3 -9.91 -2.26 -13.61
N LYS A 4 -10.07 -0.98 -13.97
CA LYS A 4 -9.11 -0.27 -14.86
C LYS A 4 -7.81 0.01 -14.11
N GLU A 5 -7.92 0.45 -12.86
CA GLU A 5 -6.79 0.63 -11.96
C GLU A 5 -6.04 -0.68 -11.72
N MET A 6 -6.77 -1.78 -11.55
CA MET A 6 -6.18 -3.11 -11.38
C MET A 6 -5.42 -3.54 -12.63
N GLN A 7 -5.97 -3.36 -13.83
CA GLN A 7 -5.26 -3.67 -15.08
C GLN A 7 -3.99 -2.83 -15.24
N SER A 8 -4.06 -1.52 -14.98
CA SER A 8 -2.91 -0.62 -15.05
C SER A 8 -1.83 -1.02 -14.03
N SER A 9 -2.25 -1.32 -12.80
CA SER A 9 -1.36 -1.78 -11.73
C SER A 9 -0.68 -3.09 -12.10
N MET A 10 -1.38 -4.01 -12.75
CA MET A 10 -0.81 -5.28 -13.18
C MET A 10 0.22 -5.10 -14.29
N LYS A 11 -0.03 -4.21 -15.26
CA LYS A 11 0.97 -3.86 -16.30
C LYS A 11 2.24 -3.28 -15.68
N LYS A 12 2.10 -2.39 -14.69
CA LYS A 12 3.24 -1.82 -13.95
C LYS A 12 3.98 -2.90 -13.15
N ALA A 13 3.26 -3.77 -12.45
CA ALA A 13 3.84 -4.85 -11.67
C ALA A 13 4.62 -5.84 -12.55
N VAL A 14 4.09 -6.22 -13.72
CA VAL A 14 4.79 -7.07 -14.70
C VAL A 14 6.07 -6.40 -15.18
N SER A 15 6.04 -5.10 -15.46
CA SER A 15 7.21 -4.35 -15.91
C SER A 15 8.29 -4.33 -14.82
N LEU A 16 7.91 -4.02 -13.58
CA LEU A 16 8.81 -4.03 -12.43
C LEU A 16 9.40 -5.43 -12.15
N ALA A 17 8.59 -6.49 -12.24
CA ALA A 17 9.06 -7.86 -12.01
C ALA A 17 10.09 -8.34 -13.05
N LYS A 18 10.08 -7.78 -14.27
CA LYS A 18 11.08 -8.09 -15.31
C LYS A 18 12.45 -7.51 -15.00
N GLU A 19 12.51 -6.42 -14.24
CA GLU A 19 13.77 -5.77 -13.82
C GLU A 19 14.41 -6.46 -12.61
N MET A 20 13.66 -7.32 -11.92
CA MET A 20 14.14 -8.06 -10.75
C MET A 20 14.75 -9.40 -11.16
N GLU A 21 15.75 -9.85 -10.40
CA GLU A 21 16.36 -11.17 -10.57
C GLU A 21 15.68 -12.25 -9.70
N GLY A 22 15.77 -13.52 -10.13
CA GLY A 22 15.27 -14.68 -9.38
C GLY A 22 13.94 -15.26 -9.87
N ASP A 23 13.23 -15.96 -8.98
CA ASP A 23 11.99 -16.67 -9.31
C ASP A 23 10.87 -15.72 -9.77
N TRP A 24 10.16 -16.09 -10.84
CA TRP A 24 9.12 -15.24 -11.43
C TRP A 24 7.95 -15.00 -10.48
N GLN A 25 7.50 -16.03 -9.77
CA GLN A 25 6.34 -15.92 -8.87
C GLN A 25 6.67 -15.04 -7.66
N ALA A 26 7.86 -15.19 -7.10
CA ALA A 26 8.36 -14.33 -6.03
C ALA A 26 8.46 -12.86 -6.49
N ARG A 27 9.05 -12.62 -7.67
CA ARG A 27 9.17 -11.28 -8.26
C ARG A 27 7.81 -10.63 -8.51
N MET A 28 6.87 -11.35 -9.11
CA MET A 28 5.51 -10.84 -9.34
C MET A 28 4.81 -10.49 -8.03
N LYS A 29 4.92 -11.34 -7.01
CA LYS A 29 4.33 -11.07 -5.68
C LYS A 29 4.91 -9.81 -5.05
N LEU A 30 6.23 -9.63 -5.12
CA LEU A 30 6.91 -8.45 -4.59
C LEU A 30 6.55 -7.18 -5.37
N ALA A 31 6.62 -7.24 -6.70
CA ALA A 31 6.31 -6.12 -7.57
C ALA A 31 4.86 -5.66 -7.38
N PHE A 32 3.91 -6.60 -7.39
CA PHE A 32 2.51 -6.27 -7.20
C PHE A 32 2.22 -5.66 -5.83
N ARG A 33 2.82 -6.21 -4.76
CA ARG A 33 2.72 -5.63 -3.41
C ARG A 33 3.27 -4.19 -3.37
N SER A 34 4.38 -3.92 -4.06
CA SER A 34 4.95 -2.57 -4.15
C SER A 34 3.98 -1.59 -4.79
N ILE A 35 3.36 -1.98 -5.92
CA ILE A 35 2.37 -1.16 -6.62
C ILE A 35 1.13 -0.91 -5.76
N GLN A 36 0.64 -1.93 -5.02
CA GLN A 36 -0.49 -1.76 -4.11
C GLN A 36 -0.16 -0.76 -2.99
N VAL A 37 1.01 -0.87 -2.38
CA VAL A 37 1.46 0.07 -1.34
C VAL A 37 1.55 1.49 -1.89
N GLU A 38 2.13 1.68 -3.08
CA GLU A 38 2.22 2.99 -3.73
C GLU A 38 0.82 3.57 -3.99
N HIS A 39 -0.10 2.76 -4.53
CA HIS A 39 -1.48 3.18 -4.78
C HIS A 39 -2.17 3.66 -3.51
N TYR A 40 -2.10 2.90 -2.41
CA TYR A 40 -2.72 3.30 -1.14
C TYR A 40 -2.06 4.53 -0.51
N MET A 41 -0.75 4.72 -0.69
CA MET A 41 -0.03 5.91 -0.20
C MET A 41 -0.43 7.20 -0.94
N GLN A 42 -1.02 7.09 -2.13
CA GLN A 42 -1.51 8.22 -2.92
C GLN A 42 -2.98 8.57 -2.63
N GLN A 43 -3.69 7.73 -1.88
CA GLN A 43 -5.09 7.99 -1.52
C GLN A 43 -5.19 8.91 -0.30
N PRO A 44 -6.31 9.64 -0.14
CA PRO A 44 -6.58 10.40 1.07
C PRO A 44 -6.50 9.50 2.31
N ILE A 45 -5.96 10.03 3.40
CA ILE A 45 -5.84 9.24 4.61
C ILE A 45 -7.21 8.93 5.21
N SER A 46 -7.43 7.64 5.49
CA SER A 46 -8.59 7.12 6.20
C SER A 46 -8.19 5.86 6.97
N LYS A 47 -9.05 5.40 7.88
CA LYS A 47 -8.83 4.15 8.61
C LYS A 47 -8.60 2.97 7.66
N GLU A 48 -9.46 2.82 6.65
CA GLU A 48 -9.36 1.76 5.64
C GLU A 48 -7.99 1.78 4.93
N ILE A 49 -7.48 2.96 4.60
CA ILE A 49 -6.16 3.09 3.95
C ILE A 49 -5.03 2.71 4.90
N VAL A 50 -5.09 3.14 6.16
CA VAL A 50 -4.08 2.74 7.17
C VAL A 50 -4.11 1.23 7.37
N GLU A 51 -5.29 0.60 7.49
CA GLU A 51 -5.43 -0.85 7.64
C GLU A 51 -4.86 -1.61 6.45
N LYS A 52 -5.19 -1.19 5.22
CA LYS A 52 -4.63 -1.78 4.00
C LYS A 52 -3.12 -1.67 3.97
N LEU A 53 -2.56 -0.51 4.30
CA LEU A 53 -1.10 -0.31 4.35
C LEU A 53 -0.43 -1.22 5.40
N LEU A 54 -1.02 -1.35 6.59
CA LEU A 54 -0.53 -2.25 7.64
C LEU A 54 -0.61 -3.72 7.21
N LEU A 55 -1.72 -4.13 6.56
CA LEU A 55 -1.88 -5.48 6.00
C LEU A 55 -0.80 -5.80 4.96
N HIS A 56 -0.43 -4.79 4.16
CA HIS A 56 0.70 -4.88 3.22
C HIS A 56 2.07 -4.67 3.88
N GLY A 57 2.17 -4.71 5.21
CA GLY A 57 3.40 -4.68 6.01
C GLY A 57 4.13 -3.35 6.02
N VAL A 58 3.42 -2.26 5.72
CA VAL A 58 3.99 -0.91 5.85
C VAL A 58 4.01 -0.52 7.32
N SER A 59 5.17 -0.10 7.82
CA SER A 59 5.29 0.34 9.21
C SER A 59 4.55 1.66 9.49
N TYR A 60 4.06 1.83 10.71
CA TYR A 60 3.53 3.10 11.21
C TYR A 60 4.44 4.29 10.93
N ARG A 61 5.77 4.11 11.02
CA ARG A 61 6.75 5.16 10.71
C ARG A 61 6.66 5.63 9.26
N ARG A 62 6.54 4.69 8.31
CA ARG A 62 6.44 5.00 6.88
C ARG A 62 5.09 5.65 6.54
N ILE A 63 4.00 5.18 7.16
CA ILE A 63 2.66 5.78 7.04
C ILE A 63 2.68 7.23 7.57
N SER A 64 3.17 7.40 8.81
CA SER A 64 3.32 8.70 9.47
C SER A 64 4.10 9.71 8.62
N LYS A 65 5.24 9.29 8.05
CA LYS A 65 6.05 10.13 7.17
C LYS A 65 5.33 10.50 5.86
N ASN A 66 4.59 9.56 5.25
CA ASN A 66 3.92 9.80 3.96
C ASN A 66 2.78 10.80 4.08
N PHE A 67 1.99 10.70 5.14
CA PHE A 67 0.80 11.53 5.35
C PHE A 67 1.04 12.77 6.24
N ASP A 68 2.29 12.98 6.67
CA ASP A 68 2.67 14.05 7.60
C ASP A 68 1.81 14.09 8.88
N ILE A 69 1.58 12.92 9.48
CA ILE A 69 0.80 12.80 10.72
C ILE A 69 1.57 12.08 11.81
N SER A 70 1.30 12.44 13.07
CA SER A 70 1.88 11.75 14.21
C SER A 70 1.30 10.35 14.40
N ARG A 71 2.01 9.48 15.12
CA ARG A 71 1.49 8.16 15.53
C ARG A 71 0.19 8.28 16.34
N LYS A 72 0.06 9.32 17.16
CA LYS A 72 -1.19 9.61 17.90
C LYS A 72 -2.34 9.91 16.93
N GLY A 73 -2.07 10.69 15.87
CA GLY A 73 -3.03 10.96 14.80
C GLY A 73 -3.48 9.69 14.08
N ILE A 74 -2.54 8.78 13.76
CA ILE A 74 -2.89 7.46 13.20
C ILE A 74 -3.80 6.69 14.16
N ASN A 75 -3.45 6.61 15.44
CA ASN A 75 -4.25 5.89 16.43
C ASN A 75 -5.65 6.49 16.58
N SER A 76 -5.78 7.83 16.54
CA SER A 76 -7.08 8.49 16.56
C SER A 76 -7.95 8.06 15.38
N ILE A 77 -7.41 8.09 14.15
CA ILE A 77 -8.10 7.62 12.94
C ILE A 77 -8.59 6.17 13.10
N MET A 78 -7.78 5.30 13.71
CA MET A 78 -8.14 3.90 13.91
C MET A 78 -9.18 3.66 15.02
N ALA A 79 -9.32 4.59 15.97
CA ALA A 79 -10.18 4.43 17.14
C ALA A 79 -11.65 4.78 16.89
N PHE A 80 -11.98 5.52 15.82
CA PHE A 80 -13.30 6.13 15.61
C PHE A 80 -14.46 5.18 15.19
N ASP A 81 -14.26 3.85 15.06
CA ASP A 81 -15.37 2.91 14.75
C ASP A 81 -15.56 1.79 15.80
N ASN A 82 -15.25 2.03 17.08
CA ASN A 82 -15.60 1.11 18.17
C ASN A 82 -16.87 1.53 18.94
N GLU A 83 -17.70 2.41 18.37
CA GLU A 83 -19.01 2.83 18.87
C GLU A 83 -20.11 2.47 17.86
#